data_AF-A0A349LTT7-F1
#
_entry.id   AF-A0A349LTT7-F1
#
_cell.length_a   1.000
_cell.length_b   1.000
_cell.length_c   1.000
_cell.angle_alpha   90.00
_cell.angle_beta   90.00
_cell.angle_gamma   90.00
#
_symmetry.space_group_name_H-M   'P 1'
#
loop_
_entity.id
_entity.type
_entity.pdbx_description
1 polymer ?
#
loop_
_entity_poly.entity_id
_entity_poly.type
_entity_poly.pdbx_seq_one_letter_code
_entity_poly.pdbx_strand_id
1 'polypeptide(L)'
;MKQILISIFCIVALLNTFGCSPAADIGSQPEAKYFAIYIDDKSVKVDGVQKSVDDFITEIKLKQSSGISIQLNVAGRSDQEKEVTGLARRLKTELNIKRISIMLESM
;
A
#
# COMPACT_ATOMS: atom_id res chain seq x y z
N MET A 1 -35.21 55.36 -37.09
CA MET A 1 -35.13 54.72 -38.42
C MET A 1 -34.53 53.32 -38.22
N LYS A 2 -35.36 52.27 -38.32
CA LYS A 2 -35.22 51.13 -39.26
C LYS A 2 -33.80 50.55 -39.33
N GLN A 3 -33.57 49.43 -38.66
CA GLN A 3 -33.55 48.04 -39.19
C GLN A 3 -32.11 47.59 -39.53
N ILE A 4 -31.51 46.68 -38.75
CA ILE A 4 -31.49 45.20 -38.90
C ILE A 4 -30.40 44.73 -39.88
N LEU A 5 -29.39 44.04 -39.33
CA LEU A 5 -28.83 42.75 -39.79
C LEU A 5 -27.89 42.27 -38.66
N ILE A 6 -28.34 41.48 -37.69
CA ILE A 6 -28.47 40.01 -37.74
C ILE A 6 -27.21 39.36 -38.34
N SER A 7 -26.27 39.01 -37.46
CA SER A 7 -25.41 37.84 -37.64
C SER A 7 -25.65 36.92 -36.45
N ILE A 8 -26.72 36.14 -36.55
CA ILE A 8 -27.09 35.08 -35.63
C ILE A 8 -26.37 33.81 -36.07
N PHE A 9 -25.49 33.30 -35.22
CA PHE A 9 -25.17 31.89 -34.91
C PHE A 9 -23.85 31.97 -34.12
N CYS A 10 -23.80 31.88 -32.79
CA CYS A 10 -24.37 30.85 -31.95
C CYS A 10 -24.83 31.45 -30.61
N ILE A 11 -26.14 31.57 -30.41
CA ILE A 11 -26.74 31.83 -29.10
C ILE A 11 -27.15 30.48 -28.53
N VAL A 12 -26.52 30.14 -27.40
CA VAL A 12 -27.14 29.60 -26.19
C VAL A 12 -27.76 28.21 -26.28
N ALA A 13 -27.03 27.26 -25.72
CA ALA A 13 -27.53 26.37 -24.68
C ALA A 13 -26.32 25.93 -23.86
N LEU A 14 -26.30 25.89 -22.53
CA LEU A 14 -27.23 26.25 -21.49
C LEU A 14 -26.38 26.05 -20.22
N LEU A 15 -26.44 27.00 -19.29
CA LEU A 15 -26.42 26.74 -17.85
C LEU A 15 -25.11 26.35 -17.13
N ASN A 16 -24.88 27.18 -16.12
CA ASN A 16 -24.23 26.92 -14.83
C ASN A 16 -22.72 27.13 -14.78
N THR A 17 -22.25 28.33 -14.41
CA THR A 17 -22.00 28.72 -13.01
C THR A 17 -21.63 27.52 -12.15
N PHE A 18 -20.35 27.41 -11.78
CA PHE A 18 -19.86 27.54 -10.41
C PHE A 18 -18.47 26.95 -10.36
N GLY A 19 -17.55 27.70 -9.77
CA GLY A 19 -16.39 27.16 -9.09
C GLY A 19 -15.39 26.45 -9.99
N CYS A 20 -14.28 27.12 -10.24
CA CYS A 20 -13.00 26.44 -10.22
C CYS A 20 -12.80 25.89 -8.80
N SER A 21 -13.53 24.83 -8.45
CA SER A 21 -13.18 23.95 -7.35
C SER A 21 -11.89 23.26 -7.78
N PRO A 22 -10.83 23.22 -6.97
CA PRO A 22 -9.79 22.23 -7.15
C PRO A 22 -10.44 20.86 -6.93
N ALA A 23 -10.93 20.28 -8.02
CA ALA A 23 -11.31 18.90 -8.11
C ALA A 23 -10.03 18.08 -8.00
N ALA A 24 -9.77 17.57 -6.80
CA ALA A 24 -9.55 16.16 -6.57
C ALA A 24 -9.13 16.05 -5.11
N ASP A 25 -10.10 15.69 -4.27
CA ASP A 25 -9.85 14.77 -3.17
C ASP A 25 -9.06 13.62 -3.79
N ILE A 26 -7.72 13.66 -3.68
CA ILE A 26 -6.87 12.53 -4.00
C ILE A 26 -7.18 11.56 -2.88
N GLY A 27 -8.27 10.80 -3.04
CA GLY A 27 -8.60 9.72 -2.15
C GLY A 27 -7.34 8.88 -2.05
N SER A 28 -6.67 8.97 -0.90
CA SER A 28 -5.42 8.29 -0.63
C SER A 28 -5.68 6.83 -0.91
N GLN A 29 -5.26 6.34 -2.09
CA GLN A 29 -5.29 4.92 -2.36
C GLN A 29 -4.51 4.29 -1.21
N PRO A 30 -5.03 3.23 -0.56
CA PRO A 30 -4.33 2.60 0.55
C PRO A 30 -2.96 2.16 0.02
N GLU A 31 -1.93 2.93 0.36
CA GLU A 31 -0.58 2.73 -0.14
C GLU A 31 -0.13 1.36 0.38
N ALA A 32 0.07 0.41 -0.54
CA ALA A 32 0.48 -0.92 -0.14
C ALA A 32 1.94 -0.87 0.25
N LYS A 33 2.25 -1.05 1.54
CA LYS A 33 3.63 -1.07 2.01
C LYS A 33 4.17 -2.50 1.98
N TYR A 34 5.30 -2.66 1.30
CA TYR A 34 6.00 -3.92 1.13
C TYR A 34 7.16 -3.99 2.12
N PHE A 35 7.32 -5.14 2.77
CA PHE A 35 8.47 -5.41 3.62
C PHE A 35 9.13 -6.72 3.17
N ALA A 36 10.42 -6.65 2.88
CA ALA A 36 11.26 -7.83 2.70
C ALA A 36 11.84 -8.21 4.07
N ILE A 37 11.52 -9.42 4.53
CA ILE A 37 11.93 -9.94 5.82
C ILE A 37 12.89 -11.09 5.55
N TYR A 38 14.15 -10.94 5.91
CA TYR A 38 15.14 -12.02 5.84
C TYR A 38 15.37 -12.62 7.22
N ILE A 39 15.38 -13.96 7.32
CA ILE A 39 15.68 -14.65 8.58
C ILE A 39 17.18 -14.86 8.72
N ASP A 40 17.72 -14.35 9.82
CA ASP A 40 18.99 -14.76 10.39
C ASP A 40 18.66 -15.46 11.72
N ASP A 41 19.43 -16.48 12.15
CA ASP A 41 19.14 -17.48 13.21
C ASP A 41 18.40 -16.97 14.48
N LYS A 42 18.44 -15.67 14.81
CA LYS A 42 17.72 -15.05 15.94
C LYS A 42 17.02 -13.71 15.63
N SER A 43 17.04 -13.23 14.40
CA SER A 43 16.59 -11.87 14.07
C SER A 43 15.98 -11.79 12.68
N VAL A 44 15.15 -10.77 12.47
CA VAL A 44 14.65 -10.44 11.13
C VAL A 44 15.35 -9.20 10.61
N LYS A 45 15.87 -9.28 9.39
CA LYS A 45 16.36 -8.11 8.67
C LYS A 45 15.21 -7.55 7.85
N VAL A 46 14.81 -6.32 8.14
CA VAL A 46 13.74 -5.60 7.44
C VAL A 46 14.35 -4.36 6.81
N ASP A 47 14.32 -4.30 5.48
CA ASP A 47 14.93 -3.19 4.70
C ASP A 47 16.39 -2.90 5.10
N GLY A 48 17.14 -3.94 5.46
CA GLY A 48 18.54 -3.83 5.87
C GLY A 48 18.76 -3.65 7.38
N VAL A 49 17.71 -3.39 8.17
CA VAL A 49 17.79 -3.17 9.63
C VAL A 49 17.45 -4.46 10.37
N GLN A 50 18.33 -4.89 11.26
CA GLN A 50 18.09 -6.04 12.14
C GLN A 50 17.13 -5.65 13.28
N LYS A 51 16.05 -6.40 13.46
CA LYS A 51 15.03 -6.19 14.50
C LYS A 51 14.62 -7.52 15.13
N SER A 52 14.09 -7.47 16.35
CA SER A 52 13.34 -8.61 16.89
C SER A 52 12.02 -8.77 16.13
N VAL A 53 11.48 -9.99 16.12
CA VAL A 53 10.19 -10.27 15.47
C VAL A 53 9.05 -9.52 16.14
N ASP A 54 9.08 -9.40 17.48
CA ASP A 54 8.02 -8.74 18.27
C ASP A 54 8.00 -7.22 18.07
N ASP A 55 9.18 -6.58 18.00
CA ASP A 55 9.27 -5.15 17.70
C ASP A 55 8.75 -4.86 16.28
N PHE A 56 9.10 -5.72 15.32
CA PHE A 56 8.59 -5.60 13.96
C PHE A 56 7.06 -5.74 13.90
N ILE A 57 6.49 -6.74 14.57
CA ILE A 57 5.02 -6.92 14.64
C ILE A 57 4.36 -5.67 15.23
N THR A 58 4.91 -5.11 16.30
CA THR A 58 4.38 -3.91 16.96
C THR A 58 4.39 -2.71 16.00
N GLU A 59 5.50 -2.49 15.29
CA GLU A 59 5.61 -1.42 14.30
C GLU A 59 4.57 -1.56 13.17
N ILE A 60 4.35 -2.78 12.66
CA ILE A 60 3.39 -3.01 11.58
C ILE A 60 1.95 -2.85 12.05
N LYS A 61 1.59 -3.33 13.24
CA LYS A 61 0.25 -3.12 13.82
C LYS A 61 -0.08 -1.63 13.92
N LEU A 62 0.88 -0.81 14.34
CA LEU A 62 0.72 0.66 14.36
C LEU A 62 0.46 1.23 12.96
N LYS A 63 1.20 0.78 11.95
CA LYS A 63 1.00 1.22 10.55
C LYS A 63 -0.36 0.78 9.98
N GLN A 64 -0.83 -0.44 10.26
CA GLN A 64 -2.14 -0.93 9.82
C GLN A 64 -3.30 -0.12 10.39
N SER A 65 -3.17 0.35 11.64
CA SER A 65 -4.19 1.21 12.26
C SER A 65 -4.40 2.54 11.52
N SER A 66 -3.42 2.95 10.70
CA SER A 66 -3.49 4.14 9.84
C SER A 66 -4.10 3.87 8.45
N GLY A 67 -4.71 2.69 8.23
CA GLY A 67 -5.36 2.32 6.96
C GLY A 67 -4.42 1.77 5.88
N ILE A 68 -3.16 1.48 6.23
CA ILE A 68 -2.15 0.98 5.30
C ILE A 68 -2.37 -0.52 5.04
N SER A 69 -2.46 -0.88 3.76
CA SER A 69 -2.45 -2.29 3.34
C SER A 69 -1.01 -2.81 3.38
N ILE A 70 -0.78 -3.93 4.07
CA ILE A 70 0.57 -4.50 4.24
C ILE A 70 0.70 -5.79 3.43
N GLN A 71 1.80 -5.91 2.70
CA GLN A 71 2.23 -7.14 2.05
C GLN A 71 3.62 -7.52 2.53
N LEU A 72 3.81 -8.78 2.91
CA LEU A 72 5.08 -9.28 3.44
C LEU A 72 5.67 -10.34 2.51
N ASN A 73 6.99 -10.29 2.33
CA ASN A 73 7.76 -11.37 1.73
C ASN A 73 8.79 -11.86 2.75
N VAL A 74 8.74 -13.14 3.10
CA VAL A 74 9.68 -13.76 4.05
C VAL A 74 10.66 -14.61 3.25
N ALA A 75 11.93 -14.25 3.34
CA ALA A 75 13.03 -14.93 2.68
C ALA A 75 13.95 -15.61 3.69
N GLY A 76 14.53 -16.73 3.30
CA GLY A 76 15.57 -17.41 4.04
C GLY A 76 16.22 -18.49 3.19
N ARG A 77 17.22 -19.18 3.75
CA ARG A 77 17.85 -20.30 3.06
C ARG A 77 16.94 -21.52 3.02
N SER A 78 17.17 -22.41 2.05
CA SER A 78 16.38 -23.65 1.89
C SER A 78 16.45 -24.56 3.13
N ASP A 79 17.58 -24.61 3.84
CA ASP A 79 17.73 -25.36 5.10
C ASP A 79 16.90 -24.78 6.27
N GLN A 80 16.42 -23.54 6.13
CA GLN A 80 15.60 -22.83 7.11
C GLN A 80 14.10 -22.81 6.77
N GLU A 81 13.65 -23.64 5.83
CA GLU A 81 12.24 -23.67 5.36
C GLU A 81 11.22 -23.69 6.51
N LYS A 82 11.47 -24.51 7.54
CA LYS A 82 10.57 -24.64 8.69
C LYS A 82 10.47 -23.34 9.50
N GLU A 83 11.59 -22.65 9.69
CA GLU A 83 11.67 -21.37 10.40
C GLU A 83 10.99 -20.26 9.59
N VAL A 84 11.27 -20.21 8.27
CA VAL A 84 10.63 -19.27 7.33
C VAL A 84 9.12 -19.45 7.31
N THR A 85 8.64 -20.68 7.19
CA THR A 85 7.21 -21.00 7.19
C THR A 85 6.56 -20.70 8.54
N GLY A 86 7.25 -21.02 9.64
CA GLY A 86 6.80 -20.73 11.00
C GLY A 86 6.65 -19.24 11.26
N LEU A 87 7.65 -18.44 10.87
CA LEU A 87 7.61 -16.99 10.96
C LEU A 87 6.49 -16.40 10.10
N ALA A 88 6.38 -16.84 8.84
CA ALA A 88 5.33 -16.37 7.95
C ALA A 88 3.94 -16.65 8.54
N ARG A 89 3.72 -17.83 9.11
CA ARG A 89 2.46 -18.18 9.78
C ARG A 89 2.18 -17.32 11.02
N ARG A 90 3.21 -17.05 11.83
CA ARG A 90 3.10 -16.15 12.99
C ARG A 90 2.71 -14.74 12.55
N LEU A 91 3.44 -14.16 11.58
CA LEU A 91 3.18 -12.84 11.04
C LEU A 91 1.79 -12.73 10.41
N LYS A 92 1.35 -13.74 9.65
CA LYS A 92 0.01 -13.78 9.06
C LYS A 92 -1.09 -13.70 10.10
N THR A 93 -0.93 -14.46 11.19
CA THR A 93 -1.89 -14.50 12.30
C THR A 93 -1.89 -13.17 13.07
N GLU A 94 -0.71 -12.71 13.51
CA GLU A 94 -0.57 -11.53 14.37
C GLU A 94 -0.96 -10.23 13.66
N LEU A 95 -0.72 -10.13 12.35
CA LEU A 95 -0.97 -8.92 11.57
C LEU A 95 -2.26 -8.98 10.76
N ASN A 96 -3.00 -10.10 10.83
CA ASN A 96 -4.23 -10.32 10.06
C ASN A 96 -4.08 -9.97 8.56
N ILE A 97 -2.91 -10.27 7.97
CA ILE A 97 -2.59 -9.93 6.58
C ILE A 97 -3.11 -11.00 5.61
N LYS A 98 -3.68 -10.55 4.49
CA LYS A 98 -4.24 -11.45 3.48
C LYS A 98 -3.17 -12.18 2.67
N ARG A 99 -2.06 -11.50 2.38
CA ARG A 99 -0.96 -12.02 1.55
C ARG A 99 0.36 -12.01 2.31
N ILE A 100 1.00 -13.17 2.31
CA ILE A 100 2.40 -13.35 2.68
C ILE A 100 3.03 -14.28 1.65
N SER A 101 4.19 -13.89 1.14
CA SER A 101 4.99 -14.71 0.23
C SER A 101 6.16 -15.32 1.00
N ILE A 102 6.56 -16.52 0.61
CA ILE A 102 7.74 -17.21 1.13
C ILE A 102 8.70 -17.41 -0.04
N MET A 103 9.97 -17.07 0.14
CA MET A 103 11.04 -17.28 -0.82
C MET A 103 12.17 -18.04 -0.14
N LEU A 104 12.56 -19.17 -0.71
CA LEU A 104 13.70 -19.95 -0.22
C LEU A 104 14.82 -19.84 -1.24
N GLU A 105 16.00 -19.43 -0.76
CA GLU A 105 17.20 -19.37 -1.59
C GLU A 105 17.93 -20.71 -1.52
N SER A 106 18.26 -21.26 -2.68
CA SER A 106 19.15 -22.42 -2.79
C SER A 106 20.59 -21.97 -2.58
N MET A 107 21.35 -22.73 -1.78
CA MET A 107 22.79 -22.49 -1.57
C MET A 107 23.61 -22.68 -2.83
#